data_AF-A0A962N0R9-F1
#
_entry.id   AF-A0A962N0R9-F1
#
_cell.length_a   1.000
_cell.length_b   1.000
_cell.length_c   1.000
_cell.angle_alpha   90.00
_cell.angle_beta   90.00
_cell.angle_gamma   90.00
#
_symmetry.space_group_name_H-M   'P 1'
#
loop_
_entity.id
_entity.type
_entity.pdbx_description
1 polymer ?
#
loop_
_entity_poly.entity_id
_entity_poly.type
_entity_poly.pdbx_seq_one_letter_code
_entity_poly.pdbx_strand_id
1 'polypeptide(L)'
;MKTAIINARIAPELKADVEGILTRLGITTTQAIAMYFEQIRLSNGIPFPLRLPNAETVAALKAARTEKGEPVSIDQLRDSLS
;
A
#
# COMPACT_ATOMS: atom_id res chain seq x y z
N MET A 1 -19.82 -24.95 -10.87
CA MET A 1 -18.81 -24.04 -10.28
C MET A 1 -18.44 -24.56 -8.91
N LYS A 2 -17.14 -24.62 -8.57
CA LYS A 2 -16.69 -24.95 -7.21
C LYS A 2 -16.47 -23.63 -6.47
N THR A 3 -17.15 -23.44 -5.36
CA THR A 3 -16.96 -22.28 -4.47
C THR A 3 -16.11 -22.71 -3.28
N ALA A 4 -15.27 -21.81 -2.78
CA ALA A 4 -14.53 -21.98 -1.53
C ALA A 4 -14.94 -20.88 -0.55
N ILE A 5 -14.93 -21.19 0.74
CA ILE A 5 -15.27 -20.25 1.81
C ILE A 5 -13.98 -19.78 2.47
N ILE A 6 -13.85 -18.48 2.69
CA ILE A 6 -12.73 -17.86 3.41
C ILE A 6 -13.28 -17.35 4.75
N ASN A 7 -12.72 -17.84 5.86
CA ASN A 7 -13.03 -17.38 7.21
C ASN A 7 -11.76 -16.81 7.85
N ALA A 8 -11.83 -15.57 8.32
CA ALA A 8 -10.74 -14.91 9.03
C ALA A 8 -11.27 -14.13 10.24
N ARG A 9 -10.52 -14.13 11.34
CA ARG A 9 -10.81 -13.27 12.50
C ARG A 9 -10.06 -11.95 12.32
N ILE A 10 -10.78 -10.84 12.51
CA ILE A 10 -10.23 -9.50 12.49
C ILE A 10 -10.77 -8.71 13.68
N ALA A 11 -10.06 -7.66 14.06
CA ALA A 11 -10.52 -6.77 15.11
C ALA A 11 -11.82 -6.04 14.66
N PRO A 12 -12.82 -5.88 15.54
CA PRO A 12 -14.09 -5.21 15.19
C PRO A 12 -13.89 -3.78 14.67
N GLU A 13 -12.97 -3.02 15.27
CA GLU A 13 -12.62 -1.67 14.86
C GLU A 13 -12.03 -1.62 13.45
N LEU A 14 -11.11 -2.55 13.15
CA LEU A 14 -10.51 -2.67 11.82
C LEU A 14 -11.58 -2.99 10.76
N LYS A 15 -12.55 -3.85 11.10
CA LYS A 15 -13.67 -4.17 10.22
C LYS A 15 -14.49 -2.92 9.90
N ALA A 16 -14.88 -2.17 10.91
CA ALA A 16 -15.72 -0.99 10.74
C ALA A 16 -15.03 0.09 9.91
N ASP A 17 -13.75 0.35 10.17
CA ASP A 17 -12.96 1.34 9.42
C ASP A 17 -12.85 0.96 7.94
N VAL A 18 -12.52 -0.30 7.65
CA VAL A 18 -12.38 -0.80 6.28
C VAL A 18 -13.73 -0.79 5.56
N GLU A 19 -14.81 -1.21 6.20
CA GLU A 19 -16.15 -1.16 5.60
C GLU A 19 -16.58 0.26 5.23
N GLY A 20 -16.23 1.26 6.05
CA GLY A 20 -16.44 2.67 5.72
C GLY A 20 -15.69 3.11 4.46
N ILE A 21 -14.41 2.71 4.33
CA ILE A 21 -13.59 3.00 3.14
C ILE A 21 -14.17 2.32 1.90
N LEU A 22 -14.46 1.02 1.98
CA LEU A 22 -14.97 0.23 0.86
C LEU A 22 -16.34 0.72 0.39
N THR A 23 -17.21 1.15 1.32
CA THR A 23 -18.51 1.75 0.99
C THR A 23 -18.35 3.01 0.17
N ARG A 24 -17.40 3.89 0.53
CA ARG A 24 -17.10 5.11 -0.24
C ARG A 24 -16.53 4.80 -1.63
N LEU A 25 -15.88 3.66 -1.79
CA LEU A 25 -15.39 3.15 -3.07
C LEU A 25 -16.45 2.37 -3.87
N GLY A 26 -17.65 2.16 -3.30
CA GLY A 26 -18.76 1.46 -3.96
C GLY A 26 -18.56 -0.06 -4.07
N ILE A 27 -17.72 -0.66 -3.22
CA ILE A 27 -17.43 -2.09 -3.23
C ILE A 27 -17.68 -2.74 -1.87
N THR A 28 -18.03 -4.02 -1.89
CA THR A 28 -18.22 -4.83 -0.68
C THR A 28 -16.91 -5.42 -0.19
N THR A 29 -16.85 -5.80 1.08
CA THR A 29 -15.72 -6.53 1.68
C THR A 29 -15.38 -7.79 0.90
N THR A 30 -16.39 -8.55 0.47
CA THR A 30 -16.19 -9.77 -0.33
C THR A 30 -15.53 -9.48 -1.69
N GLN A 31 -15.95 -8.40 -2.38
CA GLN A 31 -15.33 -8.00 -3.63
C GLN A 31 -13.87 -7.56 -3.42
N ALA A 32 -13.60 -6.81 -2.35
CA ALA A 32 -12.24 -6.40 -2.01
C ALA A 32 -11.32 -7.60 -1.75
N ILE A 33 -11.80 -8.60 -0.98
CA ILE A 33 -11.05 -9.84 -0.74
C ILE A 33 -10.82 -10.58 -2.06
N ALA A 34 -11.84 -10.74 -2.91
CA ALA A 34 -11.68 -11.41 -4.19
C ALA A 34 -10.65 -10.71 -5.10
N MET A 35 -10.67 -9.37 -5.16
CA MET A 35 -9.67 -8.58 -5.89
C MET A 35 -8.27 -8.75 -5.32
N TYR A 36 -8.13 -8.84 -3.99
CA TYR A 36 -6.83 -9.08 -3.36
C TYR A 36 -6.23 -10.43 -3.78
N PHE A 37 -7.04 -11.50 -3.79
CA PHE A 37 -6.58 -12.82 -4.27
C PHE A 37 -6.24 -12.80 -5.76
N GLU A 38 -7.01 -12.08 -6.57
CA GLU A 38 -6.71 -11.91 -7.99
C GLU A 38 -5.38 -11.19 -8.21
N GLN A 39 -5.11 -10.14 -7.43
CA GLN A 39 -3.85 -9.41 -7.48
C GLN A 39 -2.65 -10.27 -7.07
N ILE A 40 -2.82 -11.14 -6.06
CA ILE A 40 -1.80 -12.13 -5.70
C ILE A 40 -1.51 -13.06 -6.88
N ARG A 41 -2.58 -13.56 -7.51
CA ARG A 41 -2.47 -14.47 -8.67
C ARG A 41 -1.75 -13.81 -9.84
N LEU A 42 -2.11 -12.57 -10.18
CA LEU A 42 -1.52 -11.83 -11.31
C LEU A 42 -0.06 -11.45 -11.05
N SER A 43 0.26 -11.05 -9.82
CA SER A 43 1.60 -10.55 -9.47
C SER A 43 2.57 -11.67 -9.07
N ASN A 44 2.08 -12.90 -8.90
CA ASN A 44 2.80 -14.01 -8.29
C ASN A 44 3.50 -13.62 -6.97
N GLY A 45 2.80 -12.80 -6.17
CA GLY A 45 3.37 -12.13 -5.01
C GLY A 45 2.33 -11.28 -4.28
N ILE A 46 2.64 -10.81 -3.07
CA ILE A 46 1.71 -10.00 -2.29
C ILE A 46 1.60 -8.60 -2.91
N PRO A 47 0.38 -8.10 -3.20
CA PRO A 47 0.14 -6.86 -3.95
C PRO A 47 0.24 -5.61 -3.07
N PHE A 48 1.25 -5.60 -2.22
CA PHE A 48 1.77 -4.44 -1.52
C PHE A 48 3.21 -4.76 -1.10
N PRO A 49 4.09 -3.77 -1.03
CA PRO A 49 5.48 -4.00 -0.64
C PRO A 49 5.53 -4.54 0.80
N LEU A 50 5.84 -5.83 0.95
CA LEU A 50 6.21 -6.42 2.24
C LEU A 50 7.63 -6.00 2.61
N ARG A 51 7.83 -4.73 2.95
CA ARG A 51 9.14 -4.23 3.34
C ARG A 51 9.10 -3.58 4.72
N LEU A 52 9.93 -4.10 5.61
CA LEU A 52 10.59 -3.24 6.58
C LEU A 52 11.63 -2.43 5.80
N PRO A 53 11.63 -1.09 5.88
CA PRO A 53 12.67 -0.31 5.23
C PRO A 53 14.03 -0.81 5.71
N ASN A 54 14.93 -1.11 4.77
CA ASN A 54 16.28 -1.55 5.11
C ASN A 54 17.04 -0.41 5.82
N ALA A 55 18.15 -0.74 6.49
CA ALA A 55 18.90 0.24 7.28
C ALA A 55 19.28 1.50 6.47
N GLU A 56 19.60 1.33 5.18
CA GLU A 56 19.90 2.41 4.24
C GLU A 56 18.68 3.32 3.98
N THR A 57 17.51 2.74 3.70
CA THR A 57 16.25 3.49 3.52
C THR A 57 15.87 4.23 4.79
N VAL A 58 16.05 3.60 5.96
CA VAL A 58 15.80 4.24 7.26
C VAL A 58 16.76 5.41 7.50
N ALA A 59 18.04 5.25 7.18
CA ALA A 59 19.04 6.30 7.31
C ALA A 59 18.75 7.49 6.38
N ALA A 60 18.43 7.22 5.10
CA ALA A 60 18.07 8.25 4.13
C ALA A 60 16.82 9.04 4.56
N LEU A 61 15.77 8.35 5.05
CA LEU A 61 14.55 9.01 5.56
C LEU A 61 14.81 9.86 6.81
N LYS A 62 15.74 9.45 7.68
CA LYS A 62 16.15 10.25 8.84
C LYS A 62 16.95 11.49 8.40
N ALA A 63 17.91 11.33 7.50
CA ALA A 63 18.69 12.44 6.96
C ALA A 63 17.77 13.49 6.32
N ALA A 64 16.88 13.07 5.42
CA ALA A 64 15.93 13.95 4.73
C ALA A 64 14.94 14.69 5.66
N ARG A 65 14.64 14.16 6.85
CA ARG A 65 13.80 14.84 7.86
C ARG A 65 14.56 15.84 8.71
N THR A 66 15.87 15.64 8.86
CA THR A 66 16.72 16.45 9.75
C THR A 66 17.36 17.61 8.98
N GLU A 67 17.61 17.39 7.69
CA GLU A 67 18.11 18.40 6.76
C GLU A 67 16.92 19.18 6.16
N LYS A 68 16.96 20.52 6.25
CA LYS A 68 16.04 21.36 5.47
C LYS A 68 16.46 21.26 4.02
N GLY A 69 15.80 20.41 3.24
CA GLY A 69 16.00 20.33 1.81
C GLY A 69 15.81 21.71 1.16
N GLU A 70 16.69 22.06 0.23
CA GLU A 70 16.53 23.28 -0.55
C GLU A 70 15.36 23.09 -1.53
N PRO A 71 14.45 24.08 -1.65
CA PRO A 71 13.40 24.02 -2.65
C PRO A 71 14.02 24.11 -4.04
N VAL A 72 13.87 23.04 -4.83
CA VAL A 72 14.37 22.93 -6.20
C VAL A 72 13.19 23.00 -7.18
N SER A 73 13.37 23.66 -8.33
CA SER A 73 12.34 23.69 -9.37
C SER A 73 12.30 22.37 -10.16
N ILE A 74 11.16 22.05 -10.78
CA ILE A 74 10.99 20.82 -11.56
C ILE A 74 12.00 20.76 -12.73
N ASP A 75 12.29 21.89 -13.36
CA ASP A 75 13.29 21.95 -14.43
C ASP A 75 14.70 21.64 -13.93
N GLN A 76 15.10 22.20 -12.78
CA GLN A 76 16.39 21.91 -12.14
C GLN A 76 16.52 20.43 -11.71
N LEU A 77 15.42 19.81 -11.27
CA LEU A 77 15.37 18.39 -10.93
C LEU A 77 15.56 17.51 -12.18
N ARG A 78 14.96 17.87 -13.32
CA ARG A 78 15.11 17.11 -14.57
C ARG A 78 16.56 17.14 -15.06
N ASP A 79 17.19 18.31 -15.02
CA ASP A 79 18.56 18.49 -15.54
C ASP A 79 19.62 17.79 -14.68
N SER A 80 19.33 17.53 -13.41
CA SER A 80 20.25 16.81 -12.49
C SER A 80 20.09 15.28 -12.52
N LEU A 81 19.01 14.77 -13.11
CA LEU A 81 18.70 13.34 -13.20
C LEU A 81 18.81 12.78 -14.63
N SER A 82 19.21 13.63 -15.59
CA SER A 82 19.49 13.27 -16.99
C SER A 82 20.98 12.96 -17.16
#